data_AF-A0A949XF96-F1
#
_entry.id   AF-A0A949XF96-F1
#
_cell.length_a   1.000
_cell.length_b   1.000
_cell.length_c   1.000
_cell.angle_alpha   90.00
_cell.angle_beta   90.00
_cell.angle_gamma   90.00
#
_symmetry.space_group_name_H-M   'P 1'
#
loop_
_entity.id
_entity.type
_entity.pdbx_description
1 polymer ?
#
loop_
_entity_poly.entity_id
_entity_poly.type
_entity_poly.pdbx_seq_one_letter_code
_entity_poly.pdbx_strand_id
1 'polypeptide(L)'
;MRSSLKIVVALAATTALCGYAFAKGLPRPYGGSSKDSSAKTHARLKEAKIRPEISFEIITNAQYAAAGTGLRNRDTGTINISGFVPPLQKAILYWGVLCPTSSACGSSIFLQREFPSQNSFQEFTGILIGTGSDMCWASDHAEYYKAELPASFAPPSGDGGEYVVGIPSSEQGITDFSDPWKSADASLPQWEGASLVLVGTGTSTINIMDVGLAGAPFVSLPVPPFTYSVTLFGTPSGGPVTWSSINADGQVGSSTTPIANEFDEQVTINGTQVSGPSTGPATWDTDSDFNGNDTSPLPQLWDTRTHDISRVSLGSPPALSVSVTSLSMAPAFDCIETVANITAF
;
A
#
# COMPACT_ATOMS: atom_id res chain seq x y z
N MET A 1 13.47 -63.48 -54.37
CA MET A 1 14.34 -63.19 -53.22
C MET A 1 13.91 -61.84 -52.65
N ARG A 2 13.23 -61.85 -51.49
CA ARG A 2 12.72 -60.63 -50.84
C ARG A 2 13.81 -60.11 -49.89
N SER A 3 14.30 -58.90 -50.15
CA SER A 3 15.29 -58.22 -49.32
C SER A 3 14.58 -57.47 -48.19
N SER A 4 14.95 -57.80 -46.96
CA SER A 4 14.38 -57.21 -45.74
C SER A 4 15.14 -55.93 -45.38
N LEU A 5 14.50 -54.78 -45.59
CA LEU A 5 15.01 -53.47 -45.17
C LEU A 5 14.89 -53.36 -43.64
N LYS A 6 16.02 -53.40 -42.92
CA LYS A 6 16.08 -53.12 -41.48
C LYS A 6 16.32 -51.63 -41.27
N ILE A 7 15.28 -50.89 -40.88
CA ILE A 7 15.41 -49.51 -40.41
C ILE A 7 15.82 -49.57 -38.93
N VAL A 8 17.03 -49.10 -38.64
CA VAL A 8 17.51 -48.86 -37.28
C VAL A 8 17.17 -47.40 -36.95
N VAL A 9 16.20 -47.19 -36.06
CA VAL A 9 15.92 -45.87 -35.48
C VAL A 9 16.89 -45.65 -34.33
N ALA A 10 17.91 -44.82 -34.54
CA ALA A 10 18.77 -44.34 -33.47
C ALA A 10 18.09 -43.12 -32.82
N LEU A 11 17.53 -43.32 -31.63
CA LEU A 11 16.99 -42.24 -30.80
C LEU A 11 18.16 -41.56 -30.07
N ALA A 12 18.69 -40.48 -30.64
CA ALA A 12 19.66 -39.63 -29.97
C ALA A 12 18.92 -38.68 -29.02
N ALA A 13 18.89 -39.01 -27.73
CA ALA A 13 18.44 -38.11 -26.68
C ALA A 13 19.56 -37.10 -26.37
N THR A 14 19.47 -35.90 -26.96
CA THR A 14 20.31 -34.76 -26.60
C THR A 14 19.73 -34.11 -25.36
N THR A 15 20.18 -34.52 -24.18
CA THR A 15 19.98 -33.76 -22.94
C THR A 15 20.87 -32.52 -22.98
N ALA A 16 20.29 -31.39 -23.37
CA ALA A 16 20.89 -30.08 -23.13
C ALA A 16 20.79 -29.76 -21.64
N LEU A 17 21.88 -30.02 -20.92
CA LEU A 17 22.11 -29.49 -19.57
C LEU A 17 22.38 -27.99 -19.67
N CYS A 18 21.33 -27.17 -19.68
CA CYS A 18 21.44 -25.77 -19.27
C CYS A 18 21.70 -25.76 -17.76
N GLY A 19 22.96 -25.60 -17.38
CA GLY A 19 23.35 -25.34 -16.00
C GLY A 19 22.83 -23.98 -15.57
N TYR A 20 21.72 -23.95 -14.85
CA TYR A 20 21.40 -22.84 -13.96
C TYR A 20 22.42 -22.84 -12.82
N ALA A 21 23.33 -21.87 -12.84
CA ALA A 21 24.16 -21.56 -11.69
C ALA A 21 23.24 -20.94 -10.62
N PHE A 22 22.61 -21.79 -9.80
CA PHE A 22 22.12 -21.33 -8.52
C PHE A 22 23.34 -20.97 -7.68
N ALA A 23 23.53 -19.67 -7.45
CA ALA A 23 24.39 -19.20 -6.38
C ALA A 23 23.91 -19.90 -5.09
N LYS A 24 24.80 -20.68 -4.47
CA LYS A 24 24.56 -21.30 -3.16
C LYS A 24 24.51 -20.20 -2.10
N GLY A 25 23.40 -19.47 -2.04
CA GLY A 25 23.01 -18.78 -0.83
C GLY A 25 22.77 -19.85 0.24
N LEU A 26 23.54 -19.80 1.32
CA LEU A 26 23.28 -20.64 2.49
C LEU A 26 21.82 -20.44 2.92
N PRO A 27 21.06 -21.50 3.22
CA PRO A 27 19.73 -21.34 3.79
C PRO A 27 19.87 -20.57 5.10
N ARG A 28 19.45 -19.30 5.12
CA ARG A 28 19.37 -18.51 6.35
C ARG A 28 18.14 -19.02 7.11
N PRO A 29 18.28 -19.59 8.31
CA PRO A 29 17.13 -20.07 9.06
C PRO A 29 16.19 -18.91 9.39
N TYR A 30 14.93 -19.02 8.96
CA TYR A 30 13.83 -18.14 9.34
C TYR A 30 13.57 -18.30 10.85
N GLY A 31 14.32 -17.59 11.71
CA GLY A 31 14.06 -17.64 13.16
C GLY A 31 15.17 -17.15 14.10
N GLY A 32 16.00 -16.18 13.71
CA GLY A 32 16.93 -15.53 14.64
C GLY A 32 16.33 -14.23 15.18
N SER A 33 16.35 -14.02 16.51
CA SER A 33 15.99 -12.75 17.13
C SER A 33 16.86 -11.62 16.58
N SER A 34 16.25 -10.52 16.14
CA SER A 34 17.00 -9.34 15.71
C SER A 34 17.86 -8.80 16.85
N LYS A 35 19.05 -8.31 16.51
CA LYS A 35 19.84 -7.48 17.42
C LYS A 35 19.23 -6.08 17.36
N ASP A 36 19.02 -5.50 18.54
CA ASP A 36 18.54 -4.13 18.75
C ASP A 36 19.14 -3.14 17.74
N SER A 37 18.28 -2.64 16.85
CA SER A 37 18.54 -1.45 16.05
C SER A 37 18.62 -0.27 17.02
N SER A 38 19.81 0.33 17.16
CA SER A 38 19.97 1.53 17.97
C SER A 38 19.10 2.66 17.40
N ALA A 39 18.02 2.99 18.11
CA ALA A 39 17.11 4.08 17.77
C ALA A 39 17.90 5.37 17.52
N LYS A 40 17.70 5.99 16.35
CA LYS A 40 18.19 7.34 16.09
C LYS A 40 17.52 8.27 17.09
N THR A 41 18.26 9.18 17.72
CA THR A 41 17.69 10.17 18.64
C THR A 41 16.86 11.17 17.85
N HIS A 42 15.55 10.92 17.71
CA HIS A 42 14.66 11.77 16.92
C HIS A 42 14.51 13.15 17.59
N ALA A 43 14.79 14.21 16.83
CA ALA A 43 14.45 15.56 17.22
C ALA A 43 12.92 15.66 17.39
N ARG A 44 12.46 16.33 18.45
CA ARG A 44 11.04 16.55 18.74
C ARG A 44 10.36 17.18 17.51
N LEU A 45 9.62 16.38 16.74
CA LEU A 45 8.86 16.89 15.61
C LEU A 45 7.77 17.81 16.15
N LYS A 46 7.72 19.05 15.66
CA LYS A 46 6.59 19.94 15.93
C LYS A 46 5.39 19.41 15.17
N GLU A 47 4.24 19.37 15.84
CA GLU A 47 2.94 19.05 15.26
C GLU A 47 2.73 19.83 13.95
N ALA A 48 2.93 19.15 12.83
CA ALA A 48 2.64 19.73 11.53
C ALA A 48 1.13 19.66 11.36
N LYS A 49 0.45 20.80 11.46
CA LYS A 49 -0.95 20.90 11.08
C LYS A 49 -1.04 20.73 9.56
N ILE A 50 -1.21 19.49 9.13
CA ILE A 50 -1.40 19.15 7.73
C ILE A 50 -2.78 19.64 7.31
N ARG A 51 -2.82 20.23 6.12
CA ARG A 51 -4.05 20.58 5.42
C ARG A 51 -4.06 19.75 4.16
N PRO A 52 -4.65 18.54 4.19
CA PRO A 52 -4.82 17.76 2.99
C PRO A 52 -5.61 18.60 2.00
N GLU A 53 -5.11 18.66 0.77
CA GLU A 53 -5.84 19.25 -0.33
C GLU A 53 -6.55 18.12 -1.07
N ILE A 54 -7.83 18.30 -1.31
CA ILE A 54 -8.56 17.42 -2.20
C ILE A 54 -7.94 17.62 -3.58
N SER A 55 -7.41 16.53 -4.15
CA SER A 55 -7.04 16.54 -5.57
C SER A 55 -8.30 16.95 -6.33
N PHE A 56 -8.20 18.01 -7.14
CA PHE A 56 -9.28 18.91 -7.59
C PHE A 56 -10.51 18.28 -8.30
N GLU A 57 -10.70 16.96 -8.25
CA GLU A 57 -11.77 16.23 -8.89
C GLU A 57 -12.80 15.71 -7.88
N ILE A 58 -13.97 16.35 -7.87
CA ILE A 58 -15.18 15.86 -7.19
C ILE A 58 -15.92 15.00 -8.19
N ILE A 59 -16.06 13.71 -7.91
CA ILE A 59 -16.72 12.76 -8.81
C ILE A 59 -18.10 12.43 -8.23
N THR A 60 -19.17 12.77 -8.94
CA THR A 60 -20.56 12.56 -8.47
C THR A 60 -21.19 11.37 -9.18
N ASN A 61 -22.28 10.84 -8.61
CA ASN A 61 -22.95 9.63 -9.13
C ASN A 61 -21.96 8.47 -9.29
N ALA A 62 -21.15 8.28 -8.25
CA ALA A 62 -20.00 7.40 -8.28
C ALA A 62 -19.99 6.46 -7.07
N GLN A 63 -19.19 5.41 -7.19
CA GLN A 63 -18.72 4.60 -6.08
C GLN A 63 -17.25 4.27 -6.36
N TYR A 64 -16.54 3.73 -5.39
CA TYR A 64 -15.16 3.30 -5.62
C TYR A 64 -14.89 1.92 -5.02
N ALA A 65 -13.85 1.29 -5.52
CA ALA A 65 -13.22 0.12 -4.94
C ALA A 65 -11.71 0.38 -4.84
N ALA A 66 -11.10 -0.05 -3.74
CA ALA A 66 -9.68 0.11 -3.49
C ALA A 66 -9.10 -1.19 -2.91
N ALA A 67 -7.87 -1.51 -3.29
CA ALA A 67 -7.06 -2.58 -2.71
C ALA A 67 -5.59 -2.29 -2.99
N GLY A 68 -4.69 -2.94 -2.27
CA GLY A 68 -3.26 -2.81 -2.49
C GLY A 68 -2.49 -4.10 -2.30
N THR A 69 -1.17 -3.97 -2.32
CA THR A 69 -0.20 -5.05 -2.17
C THR A 69 1.12 -4.47 -1.67
N GLY A 70 1.78 -5.15 -0.73
CA GLY A 70 3.15 -4.81 -0.31
C GLY A 70 4.18 -5.33 -1.31
N LEU A 71 5.22 -4.52 -1.51
CA LEU A 71 6.27 -4.74 -2.51
C LEU A 71 7.67 -4.86 -1.90
N ARG A 72 7.80 -4.77 -0.58
CA ARG A 72 9.13 -4.82 0.05
C ARG A 72 9.85 -6.13 -0.24
N ASN A 73 11.07 -5.99 -0.78
CA ASN A 73 11.93 -7.07 -1.26
C ASN A 73 11.30 -7.95 -2.36
N ARG A 74 10.31 -7.44 -3.10
CA ARG A 74 9.68 -8.12 -4.24
C ARG A 74 9.85 -7.28 -5.49
N ASP A 75 9.90 -7.91 -6.66
CA ASP A 75 9.82 -7.23 -7.95
C ASP A 75 8.39 -7.08 -8.47
N THR A 76 7.44 -7.81 -7.88
CA THR A 76 6.05 -7.91 -8.33
C THR A 76 5.08 -8.13 -7.16
N GLY A 77 3.82 -7.78 -7.37
CA GLY A 77 2.72 -7.98 -6.43
C GLY A 77 1.37 -8.08 -7.14
N THR A 78 0.34 -8.53 -6.42
CA THR A 78 -1.00 -8.70 -7.00
C THR A 78 -2.02 -7.91 -6.19
N ILE A 79 -2.77 -7.05 -6.87
CA ILE A 79 -3.87 -6.27 -6.31
C ILE A 79 -5.19 -6.88 -6.79
N ASN A 80 -6.03 -7.27 -5.84
CA ASN A 80 -7.35 -7.86 -6.11
C ASN A 80 -8.44 -6.84 -5.79
N ILE A 81 -9.03 -6.26 -6.83
CA ILE A 81 -10.17 -5.34 -6.68
C ILE A 81 -11.46 -6.15 -6.75
N SER A 82 -12.40 -5.89 -5.86
CA SER A 82 -13.77 -6.41 -5.90
C SER A 82 -14.78 -5.27 -5.71
N GLY A 83 -16.03 -5.50 -6.13
CA GLY A 83 -17.10 -4.52 -5.91
C GLY A 83 -17.06 -3.28 -6.81
N PHE A 84 -16.21 -3.25 -7.84
CA PHE A 84 -16.21 -2.19 -8.85
C PHE A 84 -17.47 -2.25 -9.73
N VAL A 85 -18.07 -1.09 -10.03
CA VAL A 85 -19.26 -0.98 -10.90
C VAL A 85 -18.94 -0.05 -12.10
N PRO A 86 -18.89 -0.57 -13.34
CA PRO A 86 -18.60 0.23 -14.53
C PRO A 86 -19.77 1.14 -14.93
N PRO A 87 -19.54 2.15 -15.79
CA PRO A 87 -18.26 2.51 -16.41
C PRO A 87 -17.26 3.17 -15.46
N LEU A 88 -15.98 3.11 -15.83
CA LEU A 88 -14.92 3.84 -15.14
C LEU A 88 -15.12 5.35 -15.29
N GLN A 89 -15.05 6.05 -14.17
CA GLN A 89 -14.96 7.50 -14.11
C GLN A 89 -13.51 7.94 -13.82
N LYS A 90 -12.81 7.24 -12.92
CA LYS A 90 -11.41 7.50 -12.56
C LYS A 90 -10.69 6.21 -12.17
N ALA A 91 -9.41 6.10 -12.50
CA ALA A 91 -8.53 5.06 -11.98
C ALA A 91 -7.19 5.68 -11.57
N ILE A 92 -6.72 5.38 -10.36
CA ILE A 92 -5.48 5.91 -9.81
C ILE A 92 -4.67 4.77 -9.20
N LEU A 93 -3.40 4.68 -9.59
CA LEU A 93 -2.41 3.81 -8.97
C LEU A 93 -1.53 4.66 -8.05
N TYR A 94 -1.43 4.29 -6.77
CA TYR A 94 -0.55 4.88 -5.77
C TYR A 94 0.58 3.91 -5.44
N TRP A 95 1.76 4.42 -5.13
CA TRP A 95 2.87 3.62 -4.60
C TRP A 95 3.83 4.49 -3.78
N GLY A 96 4.61 3.84 -2.91
CA GLY A 96 5.61 4.47 -2.06
C GLY A 96 6.96 3.78 -2.16
N VAL A 97 8.03 4.58 -2.13
CA VAL A 97 9.42 4.11 -2.29
C VAL A 97 10.33 4.86 -1.33
N LEU A 98 11.17 4.12 -0.60
CA LEU A 98 12.28 4.68 0.17
C LEU A 98 13.47 4.93 -0.74
N CYS A 99 14.00 6.15 -0.67
CA CYS A 99 14.99 6.65 -1.62
C CYS A 99 16.35 6.96 -0.96
N PRO A 100 17.44 6.91 -1.76
CA PRO A 100 18.76 7.34 -1.32
C PRO A 100 18.92 8.88 -1.33
N THR A 101 19.89 9.38 -0.56
CA THR A 101 20.09 10.78 -0.12
C THR A 101 20.21 11.84 -1.22
N SER A 102 20.26 11.45 -2.49
CA SER A 102 20.68 12.33 -3.58
C SER A 102 19.89 12.21 -4.88
N SER A 103 18.85 11.37 -4.93
CA SER A 103 18.04 11.23 -6.14
C SER A 103 16.62 10.80 -5.81
N ALA A 104 15.67 11.39 -6.53
CA ALA A 104 14.34 10.80 -6.67
C ALA A 104 14.46 9.38 -7.19
N CYS A 105 13.59 8.50 -6.72
CA CYS A 105 13.66 7.08 -7.02
C CYS A 105 12.27 6.48 -7.22
N GLY A 106 12.19 5.40 -7.99
CA GLY A 106 10.96 4.63 -8.13
C GLY A 106 9.82 5.43 -8.75
N SER A 107 10.14 6.39 -9.62
CA SER A 107 9.16 7.23 -10.28
C SER A 107 8.30 6.48 -11.30
N SER A 108 8.65 5.25 -11.64
CA SER A 108 7.94 4.44 -12.64
C SER A 108 7.58 3.06 -12.11
N ILE A 109 6.37 2.60 -12.43
CA ILE A 109 5.83 1.29 -12.03
C ILE A 109 5.12 0.62 -13.21
N PHE A 110 5.16 -0.70 -13.29
CA PHE A 110 4.37 -1.48 -14.22
C PHE A 110 3.03 -1.89 -13.61
N LEU A 111 1.99 -1.89 -14.44
CA LEU A 111 0.70 -2.50 -14.11
C LEU A 111 0.21 -3.32 -15.30
N GLN A 112 -0.37 -4.48 -14.99
CA GLN A 112 -1.11 -5.32 -15.90
C GLN A 112 -2.40 -5.75 -15.22
N ARG A 113 -3.53 -5.69 -15.92
CA ARG A 113 -4.73 -6.41 -15.52
C ARG A 113 -4.63 -7.83 -16.06
N GLU A 114 -4.75 -8.83 -15.21
CA GLU A 114 -4.79 -10.25 -15.58
C GLU A 114 -6.24 -10.73 -15.78
N PHE A 115 -7.17 -10.27 -14.94
CA PHE A 115 -8.57 -10.67 -14.96
C PHE A 115 -9.53 -9.46 -14.93
N PRO A 116 -10.69 -9.47 -15.62
CA PRO A 116 -11.27 -10.55 -16.44
C PRO A 116 -10.78 -10.59 -17.88
N SER A 117 -10.04 -9.57 -18.31
CA SER A 117 -9.43 -9.52 -19.63
C SER A 117 -8.01 -8.99 -19.50
N GLN A 118 -7.06 -9.81 -19.94
CA GLN A 118 -5.66 -9.46 -19.83
C GLN A 118 -5.35 -8.27 -20.76
N ASN A 119 -4.66 -7.26 -20.23
CA ASN A 119 -4.03 -6.22 -21.06
C ASN A 119 -2.51 -6.44 -21.11
N SER A 120 -1.79 -5.65 -21.90
CA SER A 120 -0.33 -5.67 -21.87
C SER A 120 0.18 -4.98 -20.61
N PHE A 121 1.30 -5.45 -20.06
CA PHE A 121 2.09 -4.66 -19.12
C PHE A 121 2.33 -3.26 -19.68
N GLN A 122 1.95 -2.25 -18.89
CA GLN A 122 2.17 -0.86 -19.22
C GLN A 122 2.96 -0.20 -18.10
N GLU A 123 3.98 0.55 -18.49
CA GLU A 123 4.74 1.39 -17.58
C GLU A 123 3.99 2.70 -17.35
N PHE A 124 3.94 3.12 -16.09
CA PHE A 124 3.35 4.38 -15.66
C PHE A 124 4.41 5.19 -14.94
N THR A 125 4.69 6.39 -15.45
CA THR A 125 5.48 7.39 -14.73
C THR A 125 4.57 8.16 -13.78
N GLY A 126 4.92 8.14 -12.51
CA GLY A 126 4.19 8.78 -11.43
C GLY A 126 4.42 10.27 -11.34
N ILE A 127 3.40 10.97 -10.83
CA ILE A 127 3.49 12.32 -10.32
C ILE A 127 3.80 12.21 -8.83
N LEU A 128 4.88 12.85 -8.38
CA LEU A 128 5.22 12.94 -6.96
C LEU A 128 4.13 13.74 -6.23
N ILE A 129 3.50 13.13 -5.23
CA ILE A 129 2.41 13.74 -4.43
C ILE A 129 2.85 14.11 -3.02
N GLY A 130 3.96 13.55 -2.55
CA GLY A 130 4.49 13.83 -1.23
C GLY A 130 5.85 13.18 -1.01
N THR A 131 6.56 13.71 -0.01
CA THR A 131 7.85 13.18 0.46
C THR A 131 7.79 13.06 1.97
N GLY A 132 8.17 11.91 2.51
CA GLY A 132 8.25 11.65 3.95
C GLY A 132 9.68 11.51 4.44
N SER A 133 9.86 11.61 5.74
CA SER A 133 11.17 11.32 6.36
C SER A 133 11.19 9.86 6.76
N ASP A 134 12.21 9.09 6.36
CA ASP A 134 12.31 7.73 6.87
C ASP A 134 12.74 7.71 8.34
N MET A 135 11.93 7.01 9.12
CA MET A 135 12.07 6.92 10.56
C MET A 135 12.62 5.57 11.00
N CYS A 136 12.45 4.50 10.21
CA CYS A 136 12.73 3.11 10.61
C CYS A 136 13.80 2.41 9.77
N TRP A 137 13.91 2.72 8.49
CA TRP A 137 14.58 1.84 7.52
C TRP A 137 15.98 2.30 7.11
N ALA A 138 16.48 3.35 7.76
CA ALA A 138 17.77 3.98 7.47
C ALA A 138 17.93 4.44 6.01
N SER A 139 16.82 4.64 5.30
CA SER A 139 16.76 5.48 4.11
C SER A 139 16.81 6.96 4.51
N ASP A 140 16.90 7.82 3.50
CA ASP A 140 17.00 9.26 3.72
C ASP A 140 15.62 9.93 3.71
N HIS A 141 14.75 9.45 2.82
CA HIS A 141 13.39 9.92 2.66
C HIS A 141 12.52 8.89 1.95
N ALA A 142 11.22 9.04 2.08
CA ALA A 142 10.22 8.32 1.31
C ALA A 142 9.65 9.24 0.21
N GLU A 143 9.32 8.68 -0.94
CA GLU A 143 8.64 9.37 -2.04
C GLU A 143 7.36 8.62 -2.38
N TYR A 144 6.27 9.37 -2.52
CA TYR A 144 4.96 8.84 -2.83
C TYR A 144 4.48 9.39 -4.15
N TYR A 145 3.99 8.48 -4.98
CA TYR A 145 3.62 8.77 -6.35
C TYR A 145 2.18 8.37 -6.62
N LYS A 146 1.59 9.03 -7.62
CA LYS A 146 0.36 8.57 -8.25
C LYS A 146 0.45 8.59 -9.77
N ALA A 147 -0.27 7.69 -10.41
CA ALA A 147 -0.52 7.72 -11.84
C ALA A 147 -2.00 7.53 -12.15
N GLU A 148 -2.53 8.32 -13.08
CA GLU A 148 -3.86 8.11 -13.62
C GLU A 148 -3.81 7.02 -14.69
N LEU A 149 -4.71 6.04 -14.59
CA LEU A 149 -4.75 4.92 -15.52
C LEU A 149 -5.79 5.16 -16.63
N PRO A 150 -5.52 4.73 -17.87
CA PRO A 150 -6.50 4.80 -18.93
C PRO A 150 -7.68 3.85 -18.65
N ALA A 151 -8.83 4.16 -19.24
CA ALA A 151 -10.06 3.35 -19.09
C ALA A 151 -9.89 1.87 -19.49
N SER A 152 -8.88 1.54 -20.29
CA SER A 152 -8.53 0.17 -20.65
C SER A 152 -8.15 -0.71 -19.44
N PHE A 153 -7.77 -0.12 -18.30
CA PHE A 153 -7.48 -0.83 -17.05
C PHE A 153 -8.71 -1.09 -16.18
N ALA A 154 -9.87 -0.47 -16.46
CA ALA A 154 -11.10 -0.80 -15.75
C ALA A 154 -11.67 -2.16 -16.17
N PRO A 155 -12.11 -3.01 -15.22
CA PRO A 155 -12.73 -4.26 -15.58
C PRO A 155 -14.01 -3.99 -16.39
N PRO A 156 -14.19 -4.66 -17.55
CA PRO A 156 -15.32 -4.41 -18.45
C PRO A 156 -16.66 -4.83 -17.87
N SER A 157 -16.68 -5.85 -17.01
CA SER A 157 -17.83 -6.28 -16.23
C SER A 157 -17.66 -5.80 -14.79
N GLY A 158 -18.72 -5.28 -14.18
CA GLY A 158 -18.75 -5.08 -12.73
C GLY A 158 -18.58 -6.41 -12.07
N ASP A 159 -17.65 -6.49 -11.11
CA ASP A 159 -17.29 -7.61 -10.22
C ASP A 159 -15.85 -7.46 -9.71
N GLY A 160 -15.03 -6.66 -10.40
CA GLY A 160 -13.64 -6.38 -10.01
C GLY A 160 -12.61 -6.93 -11.00
N GLY A 161 -11.37 -7.04 -10.55
CA GLY A 161 -10.25 -7.48 -11.39
C GLY A 161 -9.01 -7.85 -10.58
N GLU A 162 -8.18 -8.70 -11.18
CA GLU A 162 -6.85 -9.03 -10.68
C GLU A 162 -5.82 -8.24 -11.46
N TYR A 163 -4.92 -7.58 -10.76
CA TYR A 163 -3.89 -6.73 -11.32
C TYR A 163 -2.52 -7.13 -10.81
N VAL A 164 -1.55 -7.30 -11.71
CA VAL A 164 -0.15 -7.50 -11.37
C VAL A 164 0.56 -6.16 -11.46
N VAL A 165 1.14 -5.74 -10.35
CA VAL A 165 2.11 -4.63 -10.30
C VAL A 165 3.52 -5.19 -10.46
N GLY A 166 4.39 -4.44 -11.11
CA GLY A 166 5.80 -4.80 -11.28
C GLY A 166 6.72 -3.59 -11.17
N ILE A 167 7.94 -3.81 -10.74
CA ILE A 167 8.95 -2.76 -10.61
C ILE A 167 9.90 -2.81 -11.82
N PRO A 168 10.05 -1.72 -12.57
CA PRO A 168 11.01 -1.65 -13.67
C PRO A 168 12.42 -1.97 -13.20
N SER A 169 13.17 -2.77 -13.98
CA SER A 169 14.52 -3.21 -13.58
C SER A 169 15.51 -2.07 -13.32
N SER A 170 15.28 -0.89 -13.90
CA SER A 170 16.07 0.32 -13.65
C SER A 170 15.76 1.00 -12.31
N GLU A 171 14.64 0.65 -11.68
CA GLU A 171 14.11 1.23 -10.44
C GLU A 171 14.10 0.20 -9.28
N GLN A 172 14.66 -0.99 -9.50
CA GLN A 172 14.72 -2.05 -8.49
C GLN A 172 15.86 -1.81 -7.50
N GLY A 173 15.57 -1.96 -6.21
CA GLY A 173 16.57 -2.29 -5.19
C GLY A 173 16.61 -3.79 -4.96
N ILE A 174 16.41 -4.22 -3.71
CA ILE A 174 16.33 -5.66 -3.38
C ILE A 174 15.00 -6.23 -3.86
N THR A 175 15.05 -7.37 -4.55
CA THR A 175 13.88 -8.10 -5.05
C THR A 175 14.01 -9.62 -4.82
N ASP A 176 14.80 -10.02 -3.82
CA ASP A 176 15.17 -11.42 -3.57
C ASP A 176 14.14 -12.20 -2.72
N PHE A 177 12.96 -11.63 -2.50
CA PHE A 177 11.89 -12.17 -1.64
C PHE A 177 12.34 -12.42 -0.19
N SER A 178 13.43 -11.79 0.24
CA SER A 178 13.89 -11.89 1.62
C SER A 178 12.95 -11.16 2.56
N ASP A 179 12.92 -11.66 3.80
CA ASP A 179 12.24 -11.05 4.92
C ASP A 179 12.73 -9.60 5.14
N PRO A 180 11.85 -8.59 5.03
CA PRO A 180 12.27 -7.20 5.01
C PRO A 180 12.84 -6.69 6.34
N TRP A 181 12.63 -7.40 7.45
CA TRP A 181 13.27 -7.09 8.74
C TRP A 181 14.65 -7.74 8.89
N LYS A 182 15.08 -8.60 7.97
CA LYS A 182 16.37 -9.33 8.04
C LYS A 182 17.40 -8.89 7.01
N SER A 183 17.03 -8.02 6.07
CA SER A 183 17.97 -7.46 5.11
C SER A 183 18.85 -6.43 5.82
N ALA A 184 19.98 -6.89 6.37
CA ALA A 184 21.04 -6.04 6.94
C ALA A 184 21.65 -5.07 5.90
N ASP A 185 21.40 -5.32 4.62
CA ASP A 185 21.85 -4.52 3.48
C ASP A 185 20.63 -4.04 2.71
N ALA A 186 19.87 -3.09 3.27
CA ALA A 186 18.81 -2.37 2.57
C ALA A 186 19.39 -1.56 1.39
N SER A 187 19.58 -2.18 0.22
CA SER A 187 19.95 -1.42 -0.98
C SER A 187 18.74 -0.63 -1.44
N LEU A 188 18.80 0.69 -1.30
CA LEU A 188 17.81 1.60 -1.84
C LEU A 188 17.88 1.62 -3.37
N PRO A 189 16.75 1.78 -4.08
CA PRO A 189 15.42 2.07 -3.55
C PRO A 189 14.72 0.86 -2.92
N GLN A 190 13.94 1.07 -1.86
CA GLN A 190 13.09 0.02 -1.29
C GLN A 190 11.62 0.36 -1.51
N TRP A 191 10.89 -0.55 -2.13
CA TRP A 191 9.48 -0.35 -2.45
C TRP A 191 8.61 -0.78 -1.27
N GLU A 192 7.70 0.09 -0.84
CA GLU A 192 6.77 -0.22 0.26
C GLU A 192 5.63 -1.09 -0.25
N GLY A 193 4.87 -0.56 -1.20
CA GLY A 193 3.69 -1.19 -1.77
C GLY A 193 3.03 -0.32 -2.81
N ALA A 194 1.88 -0.79 -3.28
CA ALA A 194 1.06 -0.09 -4.24
C ALA A 194 -0.44 -0.34 -3.99
N SER A 195 -1.26 0.67 -4.24
CA SER A 195 -2.74 0.57 -4.18
C SER A 195 -3.38 1.03 -5.47
N LEU A 196 -4.43 0.34 -5.88
CA LEU A 196 -5.27 0.71 -7.00
C LEU A 196 -6.63 1.20 -6.49
N VAL A 197 -7.02 2.39 -6.92
CA VAL A 197 -8.36 2.95 -6.69
C VAL A 197 -9.09 3.03 -8.01
N LEU A 198 -10.25 2.37 -8.11
CA LEU A 198 -11.14 2.45 -9.26
C LEU A 198 -12.45 3.14 -8.85
N VAL A 199 -12.76 4.27 -9.48
CA VAL A 199 -14.01 5.00 -9.31
C VAL A 199 -14.93 4.68 -10.48
N GLY A 200 -16.05 4.05 -10.19
CA GLY A 200 -17.07 3.64 -11.14
C GLY A 200 -18.38 4.43 -10.98
N THR A 201 -19.48 3.95 -11.55
CA THR A 201 -20.81 4.58 -11.36
C THR A 201 -21.48 4.11 -10.09
N GLY A 202 -22.14 5.03 -9.41
CA GLY A 202 -22.87 4.78 -8.17
C GLY A 202 -23.77 5.95 -7.82
N THR A 203 -24.07 6.12 -6.54
CA THR A 203 -24.94 7.20 -6.05
C THR A 203 -24.22 8.24 -5.22
N SER A 204 -22.97 8.00 -4.84
CA SER A 204 -22.22 8.83 -3.91
C SER A 204 -21.43 9.93 -4.61
N THR A 205 -20.97 10.89 -3.82
CA THR A 205 -19.89 11.80 -4.19
C THR A 205 -18.57 11.24 -3.67
N ILE A 206 -17.58 11.09 -4.56
CA ILE A 206 -16.24 10.64 -4.22
C ILE A 206 -15.30 11.84 -4.07
N ASN A 207 -14.56 11.88 -2.97
CA ASN A 207 -13.50 12.85 -2.70
C ASN A 207 -12.19 12.09 -2.50
N ILE A 208 -11.14 12.49 -3.23
CA ILE A 208 -9.81 11.88 -3.18
C ILE A 208 -8.82 12.88 -2.60
N MET A 209 -8.14 12.48 -1.52
CA MET A 209 -7.28 13.32 -0.70
C MET A 209 -5.89 12.70 -0.65
N ASP A 210 -5.00 13.17 -1.50
CA ASP A 210 -3.63 12.64 -1.62
C ASP A 210 -2.55 13.73 -1.52
N VAL A 211 -2.84 14.96 -1.98
CA VAL A 211 -1.93 16.10 -1.86
C VAL A 211 -1.89 16.63 -0.42
N GLY A 212 -0.68 16.80 0.11
CA GLY A 212 -0.44 17.31 1.46
C GLY A 212 -0.58 16.26 2.55
N LEU A 213 -1.22 15.11 2.27
CA LEU A 213 -1.28 13.97 3.17
C LEU A 213 -0.12 12.99 2.92
N ALA A 214 0.24 12.77 1.66
CA ALA A 214 1.28 11.84 1.28
C ALA A 214 2.64 12.16 1.93
N GLY A 215 3.24 11.16 2.56
CA GLY A 215 4.52 11.28 3.24
C GLY A 215 4.47 12.12 4.51
N ALA A 216 3.29 12.30 5.08
CA ALA A 216 3.16 12.88 6.41
C ALA A 216 3.51 11.81 7.46
N PRO A 217 4.68 11.89 8.11
CA PRO A 217 5.03 10.93 9.14
C PRO A 217 4.21 11.21 10.40
N PHE A 218 3.86 10.16 11.11
CA PHE A 218 3.57 10.30 12.53
C PHE A 218 4.27 9.25 13.36
N VAL A 219 4.96 9.73 14.39
CA VAL A 219 5.70 8.88 15.33
C VAL A 219 4.77 8.51 16.47
N SER A 220 4.59 7.22 16.71
CA SER A 220 3.89 6.65 17.87
C SER A 220 4.69 6.78 19.18
N LEU A 221 5.25 7.95 19.50
CA LEU A 221 5.78 8.23 20.83
C LEU A 221 4.80 9.13 21.56
N PRO A 222 4.67 9.04 22.90
CA PRO A 222 3.55 9.63 23.59
C PRO A 222 3.53 11.15 23.35
N VAL A 223 2.54 11.57 22.56
CA VAL A 223 2.09 12.95 22.28
C VAL A 223 2.84 13.71 21.16
N PRO A 224 2.11 14.40 20.25
CA PRO A 224 0.65 14.43 20.05
C PRO A 224 0.15 13.44 18.97
N PRO A 225 -1.15 13.09 18.97
CA PRO A 225 -1.74 12.30 17.90
C PRO A 225 -1.56 12.98 16.54
N PHE A 226 -1.45 12.19 15.50
CA PHE A 226 -1.51 12.69 14.13
C PHE A 226 -2.93 13.13 13.85
N THR A 227 -3.13 14.41 13.53
CA THR A 227 -4.45 14.92 13.21
C THR A 227 -4.43 15.73 11.93
N TYR A 228 -5.45 15.50 11.11
CA TYR A 228 -5.76 16.37 9.98
C TYR A 228 -7.28 16.53 9.87
N SER A 229 -7.68 17.62 9.23
CA SER A 229 -9.07 17.85 8.90
C SER A 229 -9.20 18.18 7.43
N VAL A 230 -10.22 17.63 6.81
CA VAL A 230 -10.54 17.85 5.41
C VAL A 230 -12.02 18.17 5.28
N THR A 231 -12.30 19.30 4.64
CA THR A 231 -13.67 19.65 4.25
C THR A 231 -14.02 18.84 3.01
N LEU A 232 -15.11 18.10 3.08
CA LEU A 232 -15.62 17.34 1.94
C LEU A 232 -16.39 18.29 1.02
N PHE A 233 -16.22 18.13 -0.28
CA PHE A 233 -16.93 18.90 -1.29
C PHE A 233 -18.02 18.04 -1.94
N GLY A 234 -19.24 18.56 -1.94
CA GLY A 234 -20.43 17.89 -2.46
C GLY A 234 -21.53 17.78 -1.41
N THR A 235 -22.64 17.18 -1.83
CA THR A 235 -23.78 16.92 -0.96
C THR A 235 -23.79 15.43 -0.61
N PRO A 236 -24.00 15.05 0.67
CA PRO A 236 -24.23 13.66 1.02
C PRO A 236 -25.37 13.06 0.19
N SER A 237 -25.11 11.91 -0.40
CA SER A 237 -26.02 11.16 -1.27
C SER A 237 -27.12 10.39 -0.52
N GLY A 238 -27.02 10.31 0.82
CA GLY A 238 -27.95 9.56 1.67
C GLY A 238 -27.73 8.04 1.69
N GLY A 239 -26.73 7.55 0.97
CA GLY A 239 -26.24 6.16 1.05
C GLY A 239 -25.19 5.96 2.14
N PRO A 240 -24.58 4.75 2.24
CA PRO A 240 -23.49 4.51 3.15
C PRO A 240 -22.33 5.48 2.89
N VAL A 241 -21.75 6.00 3.97
CA VAL A 241 -20.54 6.82 3.91
C VAL A 241 -19.37 5.90 4.14
N THR A 242 -18.41 5.87 3.23
CA THR A 242 -17.18 5.08 3.38
C THR A 242 -15.95 5.95 3.35
N TRP A 243 -14.93 5.53 4.08
CA TRP A 243 -13.61 6.14 4.09
C TRP A 243 -12.57 5.04 3.92
N SER A 244 -11.68 5.21 2.96
CA SER A 244 -10.53 4.34 2.79
C SER A 244 -9.23 5.06 3.10
N SER A 245 -8.34 4.37 3.77
CA SER A 245 -6.96 4.77 4.03
C SER A 245 -6.00 3.95 3.18
N ILE A 246 -5.01 4.65 2.60
CA ILE A 246 -3.83 4.04 2.01
C ILE A 246 -2.65 4.51 2.83
N ASN A 247 -1.94 3.57 3.43
CA ASN A 247 -0.86 3.84 4.37
C ASN A 247 0.38 3.03 4.02
N ALA A 248 1.53 3.57 4.38
CA ALA A 248 2.82 2.97 4.19
C ALA A 248 3.50 2.77 5.54
N ASP A 249 4.42 1.82 5.54
CA ASP A 249 5.32 1.53 6.66
C ASP A 249 4.59 1.16 7.96
N GLY A 250 3.43 0.51 7.80
CA GLY A 250 2.70 -0.13 8.89
C GLY A 250 3.13 -1.59 9.12
N GLN A 251 3.23 -2.03 10.37
CA GLN A 251 3.66 -3.40 10.69
C GLN A 251 2.92 -4.03 11.86
N VAL A 252 2.71 -5.35 11.84
CA VAL A 252 2.23 -6.10 13.01
C VAL A 252 3.38 -6.40 13.99
N GLY A 253 4.63 -6.29 13.53
CA GLY A 253 5.82 -6.60 14.31
C GLY A 253 7.03 -6.88 13.45
N SER A 254 7.93 -7.76 13.92
CA SER A 254 9.14 -8.15 13.19
C SER A 254 8.96 -9.47 12.47
N SER A 255 9.05 -9.42 11.14
CA SER A 255 8.85 -10.57 10.26
C SER A 255 7.43 -11.14 10.41
N THR A 256 7.30 -12.45 10.66
CA THR A 256 6.01 -13.11 10.94
C THR A 256 5.65 -13.10 12.43
N THR A 257 6.39 -12.38 13.27
CA THR A 257 6.19 -12.36 14.73
C THR A 257 5.55 -11.04 15.12
N PRO A 258 4.26 -11.04 15.51
CA PRO A 258 3.64 -9.86 16.08
C PRO A 258 4.43 -9.35 17.28
N ILE A 259 4.68 -8.05 17.35
CA ILE A 259 5.29 -7.42 18.51
C ILE A 259 4.19 -6.64 19.22
N ALA A 260 4.00 -6.95 20.51
CA ALA A 260 2.97 -6.31 21.30
C ALA A 260 3.16 -4.78 21.27
N ASN A 261 2.06 -4.08 20.99
CA ASN A 261 1.95 -2.63 20.95
C ASN A 261 2.62 -1.93 19.74
N GLU A 262 3.06 -2.65 18.71
CA GLU A 262 3.53 -2.06 17.43
C GLU A 262 2.42 -1.89 16.38
N PHE A 263 1.17 -2.24 16.71
CA PHE A 263 0.01 -2.19 15.81
C PHE A 263 -1.25 -1.72 16.55
N ASP A 264 -1.08 -0.83 17.53
CA ASP A 264 -2.16 -0.42 18.42
C ASP A 264 -2.72 0.98 18.11
N GLU A 265 -2.52 1.44 16.89
CA GLU A 265 -3.02 2.72 16.41
C GLU A 265 -4.53 2.70 16.35
N GLN A 266 -5.12 3.65 17.05
CA GLN A 266 -6.53 3.95 17.00
C GLN A 266 -6.78 5.08 16.00
N VAL A 267 -7.65 4.82 15.03
CA VAL A 267 -8.17 5.84 14.12
C VAL A 267 -9.52 6.32 14.62
N THR A 268 -9.68 7.62 14.76
CA THR A 268 -10.98 8.26 15.01
C THR A 268 -11.29 9.28 13.93
N ILE A 269 -12.57 9.38 13.56
CA ILE A 269 -13.10 10.36 12.61
C ILE A 269 -14.23 11.12 13.28
N ASN A 270 -14.09 12.45 13.38
CA ASN A 270 -15.00 13.33 14.13
C ASN A 270 -15.28 12.81 15.55
N GLY A 271 -14.25 12.25 16.21
CA GLY A 271 -14.32 11.69 17.56
C GLY A 271 -14.96 10.29 17.65
N THR A 272 -15.37 9.69 16.54
CA THR A 272 -15.87 8.30 16.50
C THR A 272 -14.72 7.38 16.09
N GLN A 273 -14.42 6.35 16.89
CA GLN A 273 -13.43 5.34 16.49
C GLN A 273 -13.86 4.63 15.20
N VAL A 274 -12.95 4.38 14.27
CA VAL A 274 -13.27 3.64 13.03
C VAL A 274 -12.39 2.41 12.85
N SER A 275 -11.21 2.41 13.47
CA SER A 275 -10.23 1.32 13.41
C SER A 275 -9.37 1.25 14.69
N GLY A 276 -8.64 0.16 14.84
CA GLY A 276 -7.69 -0.07 15.91
C GLY A 276 -8.29 -0.67 17.19
N PRO A 277 -7.44 -1.04 18.16
CA PRO A 277 -7.88 -1.64 19.41
C PRO A 277 -8.86 -0.74 20.15
N SER A 278 -10.03 -1.29 20.49
CA SER A 278 -11.06 -0.58 21.24
C SER A 278 -10.79 -0.66 22.75
N THR A 279 -11.05 0.42 23.48
CA THR A 279 -11.48 0.32 24.90
C THR A 279 -12.99 0.07 25.03
N GLY A 280 -13.73 0.09 23.92
CA GLY A 280 -15.19 -0.12 23.79
C GLY A 280 -15.60 -1.53 23.35
N PRO A 281 -16.90 -1.77 23.07
CA PRO A 281 -17.43 -3.13 22.88
C PRO A 281 -16.96 -3.78 21.56
N ALA A 282 -15.88 -4.57 21.63
CA ALA A 282 -15.41 -5.76 20.89
C ALA A 282 -15.95 -6.11 19.47
N THR A 283 -16.57 -5.19 18.75
CA THR A 283 -17.26 -5.45 17.48
C THR A 283 -16.69 -4.66 16.31
N TRP A 284 -15.73 -3.77 16.57
CA TRP A 284 -15.13 -2.92 15.55
C TRP A 284 -13.73 -3.47 15.30
N ASP A 285 -13.29 -3.37 14.04
CA ASP A 285 -12.03 -3.96 13.57
C ASP A 285 -10.92 -3.74 14.60
N THR A 286 -10.49 -4.83 15.23
CA THR A 286 -9.45 -4.77 16.27
C THR A 286 -8.07 -4.62 15.65
N ASP A 287 -8.00 -4.68 14.33
CA ASP A 287 -6.83 -4.47 13.52
C ASP A 287 -6.53 -2.97 13.39
N SER A 288 -5.26 -2.60 13.45
CA SER A 288 -4.82 -1.25 13.07
C SER A 288 -4.86 -1.10 11.55
N ASP A 289 -5.18 0.11 11.06
CA ASP A 289 -5.08 0.45 9.63
C ASP A 289 -3.63 0.55 9.13
N PHE A 290 -2.67 0.28 10.01
CA PHE A 290 -1.24 0.54 9.84
C PHE A 290 -0.40 -0.67 10.23
N ASN A 291 -0.79 -1.87 9.82
CA ASN A 291 -0.08 -3.09 10.19
C ASN A 291 0.48 -3.87 8.99
N GLY A 292 0.36 -3.31 7.78
CA GLY A 292 0.88 -3.83 6.54
C GLY A 292 0.15 -5.07 6.03
N ASN A 293 -1.16 -5.16 6.22
CA ASN A 293 -1.91 -6.38 5.98
C ASN A 293 -2.22 -6.68 4.51
N ASP A 294 -1.96 -5.77 3.57
CA ASP A 294 -2.23 -6.01 2.14
C ASP A 294 -1.50 -7.26 1.59
N THR A 295 -0.39 -7.67 2.21
CA THR A 295 0.34 -8.91 1.87
C THR A 295 0.77 -9.73 3.09
N SER A 296 -0.03 -9.68 4.17
CA SER A 296 0.18 -10.52 5.36
C SER A 296 0.32 -12.02 5.01
N PRO A 297 1.26 -12.77 5.63
CA PRO A 297 2.14 -12.34 6.70
C PRO A 297 3.42 -11.63 6.23
N LEU A 298 3.79 -11.73 4.94
CA LEU A 298 4.98 -11.11 4.35
C LEU A 298 4.80 -10.86 2.83
N PRO A 299 5.30 -9.74 2.31
CA PRO A 299 5.83 -8.57 3.03
C PRO A 299 4.70 -7.79 3.71
N GLN A 300 4.99 -7.11 4.82
CA GLN A 300 4.09 -6.10 5.40
C GLN A 300 4.50 -4.71 4.85
N LEU A 301 4.18 -3.61 5.55
CA LEU A 301 4.57 -2.22 5.24
C LEU A 301 3.68 -1.46 4.26
N TRP A 302 2.53 -2.01 3.87
CA TRP A 302 1.54 -1.30 3.07
C TRP A 302 0.14 -1.74 3.40
N ASP A 303 -0.77 -0.78 3.52
CA ASP A 303 -2.18 -1.01 3.87
C ASP A 303 -3.12 -0.26 2.95
N THR A 304 -4.17 -0.96 2.55
CA THR A 304 -5.35 -0.38 1.90
C THR A 304 -6.60 -0.87 2.62
N ARG A 305 -7.20 -0.03 3.46
CA ARG A 305 -8.38 -0.39 4.26
C ARG A 305 -9.56 0.50 3.93
N THR A 306 -10.77 -0.06 3.93
CA THR A 306 -12.03 0.65 3.72
C THR A 306 -12.95 0.43 4.91
N HIS A 307 -13.47 1.53 5.47
CA HIS A 307 -14.36 1.54 6.61
C HIS A 307 -15.73 2.10 6.21
N ASP A 308 -16.80 1.47 6.70
CA ASP A 308 -18.12 2.10 6.74
C ASP A 308 -18.16 3.09 7.91
N ILE A 309 -18.27 4.37 7.59
CA ILE A 309 -18.31 5.48 8.53
C ILE A 309 -19.68 6.18 8.52
N SER A 310 -20.75 5.50 8.09
CA SER A 310 -22.11 6.05 8.01
C SER A 310 -22.65 6.60 9.33
N ARG A 311 -22.07 6.18 10.46
CA ARG A 311 -22.43 6.65 11.81
C ARG A 311 -21.71 7.94 12.21
N VAL A 312 -20.66 8.32 11.48
CA VAL A 312 -19.88 9.52 11.74
C VAL A 312 -20.67 10.74 11.30
N SER A 313 -20.90 11.68 12.21
CA SER A 313 -21.54 12.95 11.87
C SER A 313 -20.57 13.81 11.06
N LEU A 314 -20.90 14.08 9.79
CA LEU A 314 -20.07 14.91 8.91
C LEU A 314 -20.21 16.42 9.17
N GLY A 315 -21.27 16.85 9.86
CA GLY A 315 -21.55 18.27 10.11
C GLY A 315 -22.00 19.04 8.85
N SER A 316 -21.96 20.37 8.93
CA SER A 316 -22.31 21.30 7.84
C SER A 316 -21.39 22.53 7.88
N PRO A 317 -20.49 22.74 6.89
CA PRO A 317 -20.26 21.88 5.73
C PRO A 317 -19.74 20.48 6.12
N PRO A 318 -19.95 19.45 5.28
CA PRO A 318 -19.47 18.11 5.57
C PRO A 318 -17.93 18.12 5.67
N ALA A 319 -17.39 17.51 6.72
CA ALA A 319 -15.95 17.45 6.96
C ALA A 319 -15.58 16.18 7.73
N LEU A 320 -14.34 15.72 7.52
CA LEU A 320 -13.70 14.67 8.31
C LEU A 320 -12.55 15.29 9.10
N SER A 321 -12.54 15.08 10.41
CA SER A 321 -11.42 15.32 11.29
C SER A 321 -10.88 13.96 11.69
N VAL A 322 -9.80 13.54 11.05
CA VAL A 322 -9.16 12.25 11.30
C VAL A 322 -8.06 12.44 12.34
N SER A 323 -8.02 11.54 13.30
CA SER A 323 -7.00 11.49 14.34
C SER A 323 -6.50 10.06 14.47
N VAL A 324 -5.20 9.87 14.33
CA VAL A 324 -4.52 8.60 14.58
C VAL A 324 -3.71 8.72 15.86
N THR A 325 -3.91 7.77 16.77
CA THR A 325 -3.28 7.76 18.09
C THR A 325 -2.75 6.36 18.39
N SER A 326 -1.46 6.19 18.61
CA SER A 326 -0.96 4.95 19.21
C SER A 326 -1.36 4.90 20.68
N LEU A 327 -1.85 3.74 21.12
CA LEU A 327 -2.24 3.51 22.51
C LEU A 327 -1.05 3.07 23.38
N SER A 328 0.06 2.68 22.75
CA SER A 328 1.25 2.20 23.43
C SER A 328 1.98 3.33 24.16
N MET A 329 2.35 3.08 25.42
CA MET A 329 3.22 3.98 26.19
C MET A 329 4.66 3.49 26.13
N ALA A 330 5.31 3.63 24.97
CA ALA A 330 6.75 3.40 24.78
C ALA A 330 7.31 2.00 25.16
N PRO A 331 8.41 1.57 24.52
CA PRO A 331 9.03 2.16 23.34
C PRO A 331 8.57 1.41 22.08
N ALA A 332 7.27 1.19 21.90
CA ALA A 332 6.80 0.74 20.59
C ALA A 332 6.79 1.96 19.65
N PHE A 333 7.55 1.83 18.58
CA PHE A 333 7.80 2.87 17.60
C PHE A 333 7.40 2.28 16.26
N ASP A 334 6.28 2.77 15.72
CA ASP A 334 5.89 2.46 14.36
C ASP A 334 6.12 3.68 13.46
N CYS A 335 6.56 3.41 12.24
CA CYS A 335 7.07 4.40 11.30
C CYS A 335 6.07 4.74 10.24
N ILE A 336 4.87 5.06 10.69
CA ILE A 336 3.74 5.08 9.78
C ILE A 336 3.68 6.37 8.98
N GLU A 337 3.36 6.23 7.70
CA GLU A 337 3.06 7.36 6.83
C GLU A 337 1.69 7.18 6.15
N THR A 338 0.90 8.26 6.10
CA THR A 338 -0.33 8.26 5.31
C THR A 338 -0.02 8.63 3.87
N VAL A 339 -0.65 7.97 2.90
CA VAL A 339 -0.45 8.22 1.47
C VAL A 339 -1.66 8.95 0.88
N ALA A 340 -2.85 8.37 1.02
CA ALA A 340 -4.07 8.94 0.48
C ALA A 340 -5.29 8.48 1.27
N ASN A 341 -6.36 9.27 1.20
CA ASN A 341 -7.69 8.82 1.58
C ASN A 341 -8.70 9.00 0.47
N ILE A 342 -9.73 8.16 0.50
CA ILE A 342 -10.85 8.20 -0.44
C ILE A 342 -12.14 8.14 0.36
N THR A 343 -13.04 9.08 0.13
CA THR A 343 -14.35 9.12 0.81
C THR A 343 -15.47 9.04 -0.21
N ALA A 344 -16.43 8.14 0.02
CA ALA A 344 -17.75 8.18 -0.63
C ALA A 344 -18.78 8.68 0.37
N PHE A 345 -19.58 9.68 0.03
CA PHE A 345 -20.64 10.20 0.88
C PHE A 345 -21.83 10.71 0.08
#